data_AF-A0A519JR76-F1
#
_entry.id   AF-A0A519JR76-F1
#
_cell.length_a   1.000
_cell.length_b   1.000
_cell.length_c   1.000
_cell.angle_alpha   90.00
_cell.angle_beta   90.00
_cell.angle_gamma   90.00
#
_symmetry.space_group_name_H-M   'P 1'
#
loop_
_entity.id
_entity.type
_entity.pdbx_description
1 polymer ?
#
loop_
_entity_poly.entity_id
_entity_poly.type
_entity_poly.pdbx_seq_one_letter_code
_entity_poly.pdbx_strand_id
1 'polypeptide(L)'
;MNRSGFTLVEVLISLAIFALLASAGAAVLAVTIDNRFAVKAQSARVGDLQRMRALLRADIGQATGRRARGVTGRPAPQAMTGPMTPSDPVLVLTRAGWSNPGERARPSLQRVEYRLI
;
A
#
# COMPACT_ATOMS: atom_id res chain seq x y z
N MET A 1 -25.43 -41.00 -53.63
CA MET A 1 -25.35 -40.13 -52.42
C MET A 1 -24.42 -38.97 -52.74
N ASN A 2 -24.96 -37.84 -53.22
CA ASN A 2 -24.14 -36.67 -53.55
C ASN A 2 -23.88 -35.88 -52.26
N ARG A 3 -22.64 -35.91 -51.77
CA ARG A 3 -22.18 -34.96 -50.75
C ARG A 3 -22.01 -33.60 -51.42
N SER A 4 -22.81 -32.60 -51.03
CA SER A 4 -22.55 -31.22 -51.43
C SER A 4 -21.31 -30.71 -50.70
N GLY A 5 -20.37 -30.13 -51.45
CA GLY A 5 -19.24 -29.40 -50.88
C GLY A 5 -19.66 -28.01 -50.36
N PHE A 6 -18.84 -27.42 -49.50
CA PHE A 6 -19.02 -26.03 -49.02
C PHE A 6 -18.83 -25.03 -50.16
N THR A 7 -19.66 -24.00 -50.20
CA THR A 7 -19.48 -22.88 -51.14
C THR A 7 -18.41 -21.91 -50.64
N LEU A 8 -17.81 -21.15 -51.57
CA LEU A 8 -16.89 -20.07 -51.21
C LEU A 8 -17.54 -19.07 -50.25
N VAL A 9 -18.81 -18.74 -50.48
CA VAL A 9 -19.57 -17.79 -49.66
C VAL A 9 -19.71 -18.29 -48.22
N GLU A 10 -20.02 -19.57 -47.99
CA GLU A 10 -20.12 -20.13 -46.65
C GLU A 10 -18.78 -20.13 -45.90
N VAL A 11 -17.67 -20.41 -46.59
CA VAL A 11 -16.33 -20.33 -45.98
C VAL A 11 -16.01 -18.89 -45.59
N LEU A 12 -16.31 -17.91 -46.45
CA LEU A 12 -16.10 -16.49 -46.16
C LEU A 12 -16.94 -16.02 -44.98
N ILE A 13 -18.23 -16.41 -44.93
CA ILE A 13 -19.10 -16.09 -43.80
C ILE A 13 -18.57 -16.73 -42.50
N SER A 14 -18.12 -17.99 -42.56
CA SER A 14 -17.55 -18.69 -41.40
C SER A 14 -16.30 -18.00 -40.88
N LEU A 15 -15.39 -17.58 -41.78
CA LEU A 15 -14.19 -16.83 -41.43
C LEU A 15 -14.52 -15.43 -40.88
N ALA A 16 -15.52 -14.75 -41.43
CA ALA A 16 -15.96 -13.46 -40.94
C ALA A 16 -16.51 -13.56 -39.50
N ILE A 17 -17.38 -14.54 -39.23
CA ILE A 17 -17.90 -14.80 -37.88
C ILE A 17 -16.76 -15.16 -36.93
N PHE A 18 -15.85 -16.05 -37.36
CA PHE A 18 -14.70 -16.43 -36.55
C PHE A 18 -13.81 -15.22 -36.20
N ALA A 19 -13.50 -14.36 -37.18
CA ALA A 19 -12.70 -13.16 -36.94
C ALA A 19 -13.38 -12.17 -36.00
N LEU A 20 -14.71 -12.02 -36.10
CA LEU A 20 -15.49 -11.19 -35.17
C LEU A 20 -15.44 -11.75 -33.75
N LEU A 21 -15.63 -13.07 -33.57
CA LEU A 21 -15.57 -13.70 -32.26
C LEU A 21 -14.17 -13.64 -31.65
N ALA A 22 -13.14 -13.90 -32.46
CA ALA A 22 -11.75 -13.83 -32.02
C ALA A 22 -11.35 -12.41 -31.59
N SER A 23 -11.74 -11.39 -32.35
CA SER A 23 -11.45 -9.99 -32.02
C SER A 23 -12.23 -9.53 -30.78
N ALA A 24 -13.50 -9.92 -30.64
CA ALA A 24 -14.28 -9.65 -29.44
C ALA A 24 -13.65 -10.30 -28.19
N GLY A 25 -13.21 -11.56 -28.30
CA GLY A 25 -12.50 -12.25 -27.21
C GLY A 25 -11.19 -11.57 -26.82
N ALA A 26 -10.39 -11.16 -27.81
CA ALA A 26 -9.15 -10.41 -27.56
C ALA A 26 -9.41 -9.06 -26.88
N ALA A 27 -10.46 -8.34 -27.28
CA ALA A 27 -10.85 -7.08 -26.67
C ALA A 27 -11.26 -7.25 -25.20
N VAL A 28 -12.07 -8.28 -24.89
CA VAL A 28 -12.46 -8.60 -23.51
C VAL A 28 -11.24 -8.93 -22.65
N LEU A 29 -10.29 -9.71 -23.17
CA LEU A 29 -9.07 -10.05 -22.45
C LEU A 29 -8.21 -8.81 -22.17
N ALA A 30 -8.05 -7.92 -23.16
CA ALA A 30 -7.30 -6.68 -22.99
C ALA A 30 -7.90 -5.81 -21.87
N VAL A 31 -9.22 -5.59 -21.89
CA VAL A 31 -9.94 -4.85 -20.84
C VAL A 31 -9.77 -5.51 -19.46
N THR A 32 -9.80 -6.84 -19.41
CA THR A 32 -9.62 -7.59 -18.15
C THR A 32 -8.22 -7.39 -17.56
N ILE A 33 -7.19 -7.40 -18.42
CA ILE A 33 -5.80 -7.17 -18.00
C ILE A 33 -5.63 -5.75 -17.47
N ASP A 34 -6.15 -4.74 -18.16
CA ASP A 34 -6.07 -3.34 -17.75
C ASP A 34 -6.79 -3.11 -16.41
N ASN A 35 -7.99 -3.69 -16.26
CA ASN A 35 -8.72 -3.66 -14.99
C ASN A 35 -7.93 -4.31 -13.86
N ARG A 36 -7.24 -5.43 -14.12
CA ARG A 36 -6.40 -6.08 -13.11
C ARG A 36 -5.27 -5.18 -12.65
N PHE A 37 -4.63 -4.43 -13.54
CA PHE A 37 -3.60 -3.46 -13.16
C PHE A 37 -4.16 -2.29 -12.35
N ALA A 38 -5.30 -1.74 -12.75
CA ALA A 38 -5.97 -0.66 -12.02
C ALA A 38 -6.36 -1.09 -10.59
N VAL A 39 -6.97 -2.27 -10.46
CA VAL A 39 -7.32 -2.85 -9.15
C VAL A 39 -6.08 -3.09 -8.30
N LYS A 40 -5.02 -3.69 -8.87
CA LYS A 40 -3.77 -3.94 -8.15
C LYS A 40 -3.15 -2.64 -7.62
N ALA A 41 -3.13 -1.57 -8.42
CA ALA A 41 -2.61 -0.27 -8.01
C ALA A 41 -3.44 0.34 -6.86
N GLN A 42 -4.77 0.23 -6.92
CA GLN A 42 -5.64 0.71 -5.84
C GLN A 42 -5.49 -0.11 -4.57
N SER A 43 -5.41 -1.44 -4.67
CA SER A 43 -5.17 -2.32 -3.54
C SER A 43 -3.83 -2.02 -2.85
N ALA A 44 -2.78 -1.74 -3.63
CA ALA A 44 -1.47 -1.34 -3.09
C ALA A 44 -1.58 -0.04 -2.27
N ARG A 45 -2.23 1.00 -2.82
CA ARG A 45 -2.44 2.28 -2.10
C ARG A 45 -3.22 2.11 -0.80
N VAL A 46 -4.28 1.30 -0.81
CA VAL A 46 -5.04 0.99 0.41
C VAL A 46 -4.16 0.23 1.40
N GLY A 47 -3.35 -0.72 0.93
CA GLY A 47 -2.39 -1.45 1.75
C GLY A 47 -1.37 -0.54 2.43
N ASP A 48 -0.87 0.48 1.74
CA ASP A 48 0.05 1.49 2.31
C ASP A 48 -0.60 2.26 3.44
N LEU A 49 -1.84 2.73 3.24
CA LEU A 49 -2.61 3.46 4.26
C LEU A 49 -2.88 2.59 5.49
N GLN A 50 -3.26 1.32 5.29
CA GLN A 50 -3.51 0.39 6.40
C GLN A 50 -2.23 0.11 7.20
N ARG A 51 -1.08 -0.07 6.53
CA ARG A 51 0.22 -0.24 7.19
C ARG A 51 0.60 0.99 8.01
N MET A 52 0.47 2.19 7.43
CA MET A 52 0.72 3.45 8.14
C MET A 52 -0.16 3.56 9.39
N ARG A 53 -1.47 3.30 9.25
CA ARG A 53 -2.43 3.33 10.36
C ARG A 53 -2.11 2.30 11.44
N ALA A 54 -1.68 1.10 11.07
CA ALA A 54 -1.30 0.05 12.01
C ALA A 54 -0.05 0.45 12.81
N LEU A 55 0.97 0.99 12.16
CA LEU A 55 2.18 1.51 12.81
C LEU A 55 1.84 2.65 13.78
N LEU A 56 1.07 3.64 13.30
CA LEU A 56 0.64 4.77 14.11
C LEU A 56 -0.15 4.32 15.34
N ARG A 57 -1.09 3.38 15.17
CA ARG A 57 -1.89 2.81 16.27
C ARG A 57 -1.01 2.07 17.28
N ALA A 58 -0.03 1.29 16.82
CA ALA A 58 0.88 0.56 17.69
C ALA A 58 1.76 1.50 18.52
N ASP A 59 2.24 2.60 17.91
CA ASP A 59 3.08 3.58 18.59
C ASP A 59 2.29 4.44 19.58
N ILE A 60 1.13 4.96 19.18
CA ILE A 60 0.27 5.74 20.06
C ILE A 60 -0.27 4.87 21.20
N GLY A 61 -0.65 3.62 20.92
CA GLY A 61 -1.14 2.68 21.93
C GLY A 61 -0.09 2.29 22.99
N GLN A 62 1.20 2.48 22.69
CA GLN A 62 2.32 2.26 23.60
C GLN A 62 2.98 3.57 24.05
N ALA A 63 2.36 4.72 23.77
CA ALA A 63 2.90 6.02 24.14
C ALA A 63 3.04 6.14 25.66
N THR A 64 4.13 6.78 26.09
CA THR A 64 4.47 6.99 27.50
C THR A 64 4.59 8.48 27.81
N GLY A 65 4.38 8.86 29.07
CA GLY A 65 4.56 10.24 29.54
C GLY A 65 6.03 10.71 29.61
N ARG A 66 6.98 9.95 29.05
CA ARG A 66 8.42 10.28 29.11
C ARG A 66 8.77 11.38 28.11
N ARG A 67 9.27 12.50 28.63
CA ARG A 67 9.85 13.58 27.81
C ARG A 67 11.20 13.14 27.25
N ALA A 68 11.29 13.03 25.92
CA ALA A 68 12.54 12.75 25.24
C ALA A 68 13.39 14.03 25.14
N ARG A 69 14.71 13.89 25.01
CA ARG A 69 15.62 15.00 24.75
C ARG A 69 15.76 15.23 23.25
N GLY A 70 15.70 16.49 22.82
CA GLY A 70 15.92 16.88 21.43
C GLY A 70 17.40 16.95 21.06
N VAL A 71 17.68 17.45 19.85
CA VAL A 71 19.06 17.64 19.33
C VAL A 71 19.93 18.54 20.22
N THR A 72 19.32 19.45 20.97
CA THR A 72 20.01 20.34 21.92
C THR A 72 20.31 19.69 23.28
N GLY A 73 19.95 18.41 23.47
CA GLY A 73 20.07 17.70 24.75
C GLY A 73 19.08 18.14 25.83
N ARG A 74 18.30 19.21 25.60
CA ARG A 74 17.25 19.66 26.51
C ARG A 74 16.03 18.74 26.40
N PRO A 75 15.34 18.43 27.53
CA PRO A 75 14.07 17.72 27.47
C PRO A 75 13.05 18.52 26.67
N ALA A 76 12.26 17.82 25.86
CA ALA A 76 11.09 18.39 25.20
C ALA A 76 10.12 18.96 26.26
N PRO A 77 9.37 20.03 25.94
CA PRO A 77 8.42 20.63 26.88
C PRO A 77 7.29 19.66 27.26
N GLN A 78 6.91 18.77 26.33
CA GLN A 78 5.86 17.77 26.49
C GLN A 78 6.37 16.39 26.09
N ALA A 79 5.68 15.33 26.55
CA ALA A 79 6.03 13.94 26.23
C ALA A 79 5.71 13.58 24.77
N MET A 80 4.74 14.29 24.18
CA MET A 80 4.37 14.22 22.78
C MET A 80 4.41 15.63 22.21
N THR A 81 4.97 15.80 21.02
CA THR A 81 5.07 17.12 20.35
C THR A 81 4.68 16.99 18.89
N GLY A 82 4.00 18.01 18.37
CA GLY A 82 3.73 18.17 16.95
C GLY A 82 4.68 19.17 16.29
N PRO A 83 4.44 19.52 15.02
CA PRO A 83 5.31 20.42 14.28
C PRO A 83 5.13 21.86 14.76
N MET A 84 6.23 22.60 14.89
CA MET A 84 6.19 24.06 15.07
C MET A 84 6.49 24.79 13.76
N THR A 85 7.26 24.15 12.89
CA THR A 85 7.60 24.58 11.54
C THR A 85 7.27 23.47 10.52
N PRO A 86 7.12 23.79 9.22
CA PRO A 86 6.80 22.78 8.21
C PRO A 86 7.84 21.65 8.05
N SER A 87 9.09 21.87 8.47
CA SER A 87 10.17 20.88 8.41
C SER A 87 10.26 19.99 9.67
N ASP A 88 9.48 20.30 10.71
CA ASP A 88 9.42 19.50 11.92
C ASP A 88 8.64 18.20 11.71
N PRO A 89 8.91 17.16 12.52
CA PRO A 89 8.04 16.00 12.57
C PRO A 89 6.59 16.38 12.87
N VAL A 90 5.66 15.74 12.17
CA VAL A 90 4.22 15.84 12.41
C VAL A 90 3.86 15.28 13.80
N LEU A 91 4.60 14.29 14.26
CA LEU A 91 4.42 13.69 15.58
C LEU A 91 5.74 13.14 16.11
N VAL A 92 6.08 13.52 17.34
CA VAL A 92 7.16 12.92 18.13
C VAL A 92 6.57 12.39 19.42
N LEU A 93 6.90 11.15 19.78
CA LEU A 93 6.50 10.55 21.05
C LEU A 93 7.55 9.53 21.54
N THR A 94 7.47 9.18 22.82
CA THR A 94 8.23 8.08 23.39
C THR A 94 7.31 6.89 23.62
N ARG A 95 7.59 5.73 23.00
CA ARG A 95 6.82 4.50 23.15
C ARG A 95 7.55 3.43 23.96
N ALA A 96 6.79 2.58 24.62
CA ALA A 96 7.27 1.33 25.22
C ALA A 96 7.18 0.16 24.23
N GLY A 97 7.30 -1.07 24.74
CA GLY A 97 7.10 -2.29 23.94
C GLY A 97 8.30 -2.67 23.06
N TRP A 98 9.47 -2.05 23.25
CA TRP A 98 10.68 -2.53 22.60
C TRP A 98 11.25 -3.74 23.35
N SER A 99 10.93 -4.93 22.85
CA SER A 99 11.32 -6.21 23.45
C SER A 99 12.83 -6.28 23.68
N ASN A 100 13.25 -6.76 24.85
CA ASN A 100 14.65 -6.94 25.24
C ASN A 100 14.87 -8.31 25.90
N PRO A 101 14.65 -9.42 25.17
CA PRO A 101 14.64 -10.77 25.74
C PRO A 101 16.02 -11.23 26.22
N GLY A 102 17.10 -10.66 25.67
CA GLY A 102 18.46 -10.92 26.13
C GLY A 102 18.96 -9.95 27.21
N GLU A 103 18.04 -9.21 27.86
CA GLU A 103 18.31 -8.32 29.00
C GLU A 103 19.54 -7.40 28.85
N ARG A 104 19.78 -6.91 27.63
CA ARG A 104 20.90 -6.00 27.38
C ARG A 104 20.71 -4.71 28.17
N ALA A 105 21.80 -4.08 28.60
CA ALA A 105 21.81 -2.79 29.30
C ALA A 105 21.40 -1.62 28.39
N ARG A 106 20.15 -1.64 27.91
CA ARG A 106 19.52 -0.61 27.09
C ARG A 106 18.08 -0.35 27.55
N PRO A 107 17.54 0.86 27.34
CA PRO A 107 16.14 1.12 27.61
C PRO A 107 15.20 0.29 26.71
N SER A 108 14.03 -0.09 27.24
CA SER A 108 12.88 -0.63 26.48
C SER A 108 11.98 0.46 25.88
N LEU A 109 12.35 1.73 26.08
CA LEU A 109 11.65 2.90 25.57
C LEU A 109 12.34 3.43 24.31
N GLN A 110 11.56 3.83 23.32
CA GLN A 110 12.04 4.36 22.05
C GLN A 110 11.38 5.71 21.74
N ARG A 111 12.18 6.67 21.27
CA ARG A 111 11.68 7.90 20.63
C ARG A 111 11.39 7.60 19.17
N VAL A 112 10.20 7.94 18.70
CA VAL A 112 9.78 7.80 17.29
C VAL A 112 9.32 9.16 16.75
N GLU A 113 9.61 9.40 15.47
CA GLU A 113 9.29 10.63 14.76
C GLU A 113 8.56 10.29 13.45
N TYR A 114 7.42 10.92 13.22
CA TYR A 114 6.66 10.84 11.99
C TYR A 114 6.89 12.11 11.17
N ARG A 115 7.35 11.97 9.93
CA ARG A 115 7.65 13.07 9.01
C ARG A 115 6.93 12.86 7.70
N LEU A 116 6.54 13.96 7.06
CA LEU A 116 6.12 13.96 5.66
C LEU A 116 7.38 14.17 4.82
N ILE A 117 7.56 13.34 3.79
CA ILE A 117 8.65 13.40 2.82
C ILE A 117 8.11 13.69 1.44
#